data_AF-A0A2V6SNX7-F1
#
_entry.id   AF-A0A2V6SNX7-F1
#
_cell.length_a   1.000
_cell.length_b   1.000
_cell.length_c   1.000
_cell.angle_alpha   90.00
_cell.angle_beta   90.00
_cell.angle_gamma   90.00
#
_symmetry.space_group_name_H-M   'P 1'
#
loop_
_entity.id
_entity.type
_entity.pdbx_description
1 polymer ?
#
loop_
_entity_poly.entity_id
_entity_poly.type
_entity_poly.pdbx_seq_one_letter_code
_entity_poly.pdbx_strand_id
1 'polypeptide(L)'
;TQNPYVVRDAIATVLEIPAERVRVLVPDVGGGFGVKGSVYAEEILVAAVARRLDRPVKWVETRREHFLATGHDRDQIHEARIGLTRDGTIVAVDDRFHADVGAYPSEGDGLTLNTVNHLPGPYRVPHYR
;
A
#
# COMPACT_ATOMS: atom_id res chain seq x y z
N THR A 1 7.53 5.37 9.45
CA THR A 1 6.43 5.56 8.48
C THR A 1 6.78 6.62 7.45
N GLN A 2 6.20 6.55 6.25
CA GLN A 2 6.16 7.60 5.23
C GLN A 2 4.94 8.51 5.38
N ASN A 3 3.98 8.15 6.25
CA ASN A 3 2.73 8.86 6.42
C ASN A 3 2.44 9.17 7.90
N PRO A 4 3.20 10.11 8.52
CA PRO A 4 3.12 10.38 9.96
C PRO A 4 1.76 10.84 10.45
N TYR A 5 1.02 11.60 9.63
CA TYR A 5 -0.30 12.10 10.01
C TYR A 5 -1.35 10.99 10.04
N VAL A 6 -1.33 10.08 9.06
CA VAL A 6 -2.26 8.95 9.05
C VAL A 6 -1.96 7.99 10.20
N VAL A 7 -0.68 7.74 10.51
CA VAL A 7 -0.31 6.94 11.70
C VAL A 7 -0.79 7.62 12.99
N ARG A 8 -0.61 8.94 13.14
CA ARG A 8 -1.11 9.69 14.29
C ARG A 8 -2.61 9.50 14.45
N ASP A 9 -3.36 9.69 13.38
CA ASP A 9 -4.83 9.64 13.40
C ASP A 9 -5.34 8.22 13.67
N ALA A 10 -4.67 7.19 13.13
CA ALA A 10 -4.96 5.80 13.43
C ALA A 10 -4.73 5.45 14.91
N ILE A 11 -3.58 5.85 15.47
CA ILE A 11 -3.29 5.64 16.90
C ILE A 11 -4.33 6.37 17.77
N ALA A 12 -4.62 7.64 17.46
CA ALA A 12 -5.58 8.44 18.20
C ALA A 12 -6.99 7.80 18.20
N THR A 13 -7.43 7.35 17.02
CA THR A 13 -8.73 6.70 16.83
C THR A 13 -8.80 5.39 17.61
N VAL A 14 -7.83 4.49 17.45
CA VAL A 14 -7.91 3.15 18.06
C VAL A 14 -7.70 3.19 19.58
N LEU A 15 -6.90 4.13 20.09
CA LEU A 15 -6.68 4.28 21.53
C LEU A 15 -7.68 5.25 22.20
N GLU A 16 -8.65 5.77 21.43
CA GLU A 16 -9.68 6.71 21.89
C GLU A 16 -9.08 7.90 22.65
N ILE A 17 -8.03 8.51 22.08
CA ILE A 17 -7.40 9.71 22.61
C ILE A 17 -7.44 10.83 21.58
N PRO A 18 -7.55 12.10 22.02
CA PRO A 18 -7.48 13.24 21.12
C PRO A 18 -6.16 13.25 20.33
N ALA A 19 -6.24 13.54 19.03
CA ALA A 19 -5.09 13.48 18.12
C ALA A 19 -3.97 14.47 18.53
N GLU A 20 -4.32 15.60 19.15
CA GLU A 20 -3.36 16.56 19.71
C GLU A 20 -2.51 15.99 20.86
N ARG A 21 -2.94 14.88 21.46
CA ARG A 21 -2.17 14.14 22.47
C ARG A 21 -1.24 13.08 21.85
N VAL A 22 -1.24 12.92 20.54
CA VAL A 22 -0.38 11.99 19.81
C VAL A 22 0.59 12.78 18.93
N ARG A 23 1.89 12.56 19.14
CA ARG A 23 2.93 13.13 18.30
C ARG A 23 3.73 12.02 17.65
N VAL A 24 3.68 11.94 16.32
CA VAL A 24 4.50 11.02 15.52
C VAL A 24 5.71 11.78 15.00
N LEU A 25 6.91 11.33 15.36
CA LEU A 25 8.18 11.87 14.89
C LEU A 25 8.82 10.88 13.93
N VAL A 26 9.21 11.37 12.74
CA VAL A 26 9.84 10.55 11.70
C VAL A 26 11.25 11.09 11.46
N PRO A 27 12.29 10.45 12.03
CA PRO A 27 13.68 10.74 11.70
C PRO A 27 14.03 10.15 10.32
N ASP A 28 15.31 10.16 9.95
CA ASP A 28 15.79 9.55 8.71
C ASP A 28 15.29 8.11 8.56
N VAL A 29 14.69 7.82 7.40
CA VAL A 29 14.12 6.51 7.08
C VAL A 29 15.00 5.82 6.04
N GLY A 30 15.55 4.67 6.39
CA GLY A 30 16.32 3.81 5.49
C GLY A 30 15.48 3.10 4.43
N GLY A 31 14.81 3.85 3.56
CA GLY A 31 13.95 3.33 2.49
C GLY A 31 12.54 2.94 2.95
N GLY A 32 11.60 2.94 2.00
CA GLY A 32 10.18 2.63 2.22
C GLY A 32 9.53 1.98 1.00
N PHE A 33 9.70 2.54 -0.20
CA PHE A 33 9.23 1.95 -1.45
C PHE A 33 7.73 1.58 -1.44
N GLY A 34 6.91 2.33 -0.71
CA GLY A 34 5.47 2.11 -0.57
C GLY A 34 5.11 1.39 0.73
N VAL A 35 5.89 0.38 1.15
CA VAL A 35 5.49 -0.47 2.28
C VAL A 35 5.27 0.31 3.56
N LYS A 36 6.02 1.40 3.80
CA LYS A 36 5.88 2.25 5.00
C LYS A 36 4.83 3.36 4.85
N GLY A 37 4.02 3.37 3.79
CA GLY A 37 2.94 4.33 3.54
C GLY A 37 1.63 3.96 4.23
N SER A 38 1.38 2.66 4.38
CA SER A 38 0.26 2.09 5.13
C SER A 38 0.49 2.12 6.65
N VAL A 39 -0.59 2.02 7.43
CA VAL A 39 -0.53 1.85 8.89
C VAL A 39 -0.57 0.37 9.22
N TYR A 40 0.40 -0.10 10.00
CA TYR A 40 0.43 -1.50 10.46
C TYR A 40 -0.01 -1.62 11.91
N ALA A 41 -0.47 -2.83 12.28
CA ALA A 41 -0.95 -3.13 13.62
C ALA A 41 0.10 -2.79 14.69
N GLU A 42 1.38 -3.01 14.41
CA GLU A 42 2.48 -2.79 15.33
C GLU A 42 2.65 -1.32 15.71
N GLU A 43 2.35 -0.38 14.81
CA GLU A 43 2.39 1.07 15.11
C GLU A 43 1.35 1.44 16.18
N ILE A 44 0.19 0.77 16.18
CA ILE A 44 -0.87 0.96 17.17
C ILE A 44 -0.57 0.17 18.45
N LEU A 45 -0.13 -1.09 18.32
CA LEU A 45 0.13 -1.97 19.46
C LEU A 45 1.27 -1.46 20.33
N VAL A 46 2.35 -0.93 19.73
CA VAL A 46 3.47 -0.36 20.50
C VAL A 46 3.00 0.83 21.34
N ALA A 47 2.16 1.70 20.78
CA ALA A 47 1.56 2.81 21.52
C ALA A 47 0.63 2.33 22.64
N ALA A 48 -0.20 1.32 22.37
CA ALA A 48 -1.10 0.71 23.35
C ALA A 48 -0.33 0.11 24.54
N VAL A 49 0.73 -0.67 24.25
CA VAL A 49 1.57 -1.31 25.27
C VAL A 49 2.33 -0.27 26.08
N ALA A 50 2.90 0.76 25.45
CA ALA A 50 3.57 1.85 26.16
C ALA A 50 2.65 2.55 27.16
N ARG A 51 1.39 2.84 26.75
CA ARG A 51 0.37 3.43 27.62
C ARG A 51 -0.04 2.49 28.75
N ARG A 52 -0.21 1.20 28.47
CA ARG A 52 -0.60 0.21 29.49
C ARG A 52 0.49 0.01 30.55
N LEU A 53 1.76 0.05 30.15
CA LEU A 53 2.89 -0.19 31.04
C LEU A 53 3.42 1.09 31.72
N ASP A 54 2.88 2.26 31.34
CA ASP A 54 3.35 3.58 31.75
C ASP A 54 4.86 3.75 31.60
N ARG A 55 5.40 3.27 30.46
CA ARG A 55 6.84 3.34 30.16
C ARG A 55 7.12 3.42 28.67
N PRO A 56 8.26 3.98 28.26
CA PRO A 56 8.70 3.92 26.87
C PRO A 56 8.88 2.48 26.39
N VAL A 57 8.42 2.19 25.17
CA VAL A 57 8.58 0.89 24.52
C VAL A 57 9.28 1.11 23.18
N LYS A 58 10.29 0.28 22.90
CA LYS A 58 10.94 0.21 21.59
C LYS A 58 10.67 -1.16 21.00
N TRP A 59 10.20 -1.16 19.77
CA TRP A 59 10.04 -2.36 18.97
C TRP A 59 10.85 -2.24 17.69
N VAL A 60 11.48 -3.34 17.28
CA VAL A 60 12.22 -3.46 16.03
C VAL A 60 11.89 -4.84 15.50
N GLU A 61 11.18 -4.90 14.37
CA GLU A 61 10.95 -6.16 13.68
C GLU A 61 12.24 -6.81 13.18
N THR A 62 12.24 -8.13 13.19
CA THR A 62 13.15 -8.93 12.39
C THR A 62 12.76 -8.89 10.91
N ARG A 63 13.70 -9.25 10.04
CA ARG A 63 13.40 -9.37 8.61
C ARG A 63 12.29 -10.38 8.31
N ARG A 64 12.20 -11.46 9.10
CA ARG A 64 11.18 -12.49 8.91
C ARG A 64 9.79 -11.97 9.28
N GLU A 65 9.67 -11.27 10.40
CA GLU A 65 8.42 -10.61 10.80
C GLU A 65 7.97 -9.62 9.71
N HIS A 66 8.90 -8.79 9.21
CA HIS A 66 8.61 -7.85 8.14
C HIS A 66 8.01 -8.53 6.89
N PHE A 67 8.61 -9.64 6.43
CA PHE A 67 8.11 -10.37 5.26
C PHE A 67 6.72 -10.99 5.48
N LEU A 68 6.36 -11.31 6.71
CA LEU A 68 5.09 -11.97 7.04
C LEU A 68 3.97 -10.96 7.34
N ALA A 69 4.31 -9.82 7.94
CA ALA A 69 3.34 -8.85 8.44
C ALA A 69 3.01 -7.73 7.46
N THR A 70 3.95 -7.38 6.57
CA THR A 70 3.77 -6.24 5.67
C THR A 70 3.05 -6.60 4.38
N GLY A 71 2.37 -5.61 3.80
CA GLY A 71 1.69 -5.76 2.53
C GLY A 71 2.71 -5.96 1.40
N HIS A 72 2.43 -6.93 0.54
CA HIS A 72 3.14 -7.13 -0.71
C HIS A 72 2.22 -6.71 -1.86
N ASP A 73 2.81 -6.48 -3.01
CA ASP A 73 2.10 -6.13 -4.22
C ASP A 73 2.71 -6.91 -5.39
N ARG A 74 2.01 -6.92 -6.53
CA ARG A 74 2.43 -7.36 -7.88
C ARG A 74 1.98 -8.74 -8.32
N ASP A 75 1.22 -9.49 -7.53
CA ASP A 75 0.65 -10.75 -8.03
C ASP A 75 -0.63 -10.45 -8.81
N GLN A 76 -0.45 -10.23 -10.12
CA GLN A 76 -1.54 -9.96 -11.06
C GLN A 76 -1.48 -10.95 -12.21
N ILE A 77 -2.62 -11.56 -12.51
CA ILE A 77 -2.80 -12.49 -13.63
C ILE A 77 -3.69 -11.81 -14.65
N HIS A 78 -3.18 -11.65 -15.88
CA HIS A 78 -3.82 -10.92 -16.97
C HIS A 78 -4.23 -11.85 -18.11
N GLU A 79 -5.44 -11.64 -18.62
CA GLU A 79 -5.92 -12.17 -19.89
C GLU A 79 -6.13 -10.99 -20.85
N ALA A 80 -5.10 -10.71 -21.66
CA ALA A 80 -5.07 -9.56 -22.55
C ALA A 80 -5.20 -9.95 -24.03
N ARG A 81 -5.93 -9.12 -24.78
CA ARG A 81 -6.07 -9.19 -26.24
C ARG A 81 -5.68 -7.85 -26.85
N ILE A 82 -4.89 -7.90 -27.92
CA ILE A 82 -4.42 -6.70 -28.63
C ILE A 82 -4.83 -6.81 -30.11
N GLY A 83 -5.50 -5.79 -30.61
CA GLY A 83 -5.84 -5.62 -32.02
C GLY A 83 -4.79 -4.78 -32.73
N LEU A 84 -4.26 -5.31 -33.84
CA LEU A 84 -3.23 -4.66 -34.66
C LEU A 84 -3.69 -4.59 -36.12
N THR A 85 -3.30 -3.53 -36.81
CA THR A 85 -3.32 -3.47 -38.27
C THR A 85 -2.11 -4.19 -38.88
N ARG A 86 -2.08 -4.37 -40.20
CA ARG A 86 -0.97 -5.05 -40.91
C ARG A 86 0.37 -4.32 -40.80
N ASP A 87 0.34 -3.00 -40.65
CA ASP A 87 1.51 -2.14 -40.43
C ASP A 87 1.90 -2.04 -38.95
N GLY A 88 1.20 -2.73 -38.04
CA GLY A 88 1.53 -2.80 -36.62
C GLY A 88 0.92 -1.70 -35.75
N THR A 89 0.03 -0.86 -36.28
CA THR A 89 -0.69 0.15 -35.49
C THR A 89 -1.68 -0.54 -34.53
N ILE A 90 -1.62 -0.18 -33.25
CA ILE A 90 -2.55 -0.67 -32.22
C ILE A 90 -3.90 0.02 -32.40
N VAL A 91 -4.96 -0.78 -32.54
CA VAL A 91 -6.34 -0.28 -32.69
C VAL A 91 -7.23 -0.62 -31.49
N ALA A 92 -6.90 -1.68 -30.75
CA ALA A 92 -7.64 -2.03 -29.54
C ALA A 92 -6.77 -2.79 -28.53
N VAL A 93 -7.06 -2.59 -27.24
CA VAL A 93 -6.58 -3.43 -26.13
C VAL A 93 -7.78 -3.85 -25.29
N ASP A 94 -7.87 -5.11 -24.91
CA ASP A 94 -8.87 -5.62 -23.98
C ASP A 94 -8.15 -6.45 -22.94
N ASP A 95 -8.11 -5.99 -21.69
CA ASP A 95 -7.40 -6.66 -20.62
C ASP A 95 -8.33 -6.94 -19.45
N ARG A 96 -8.38 -8.20 -19.04
CA ARG A 96 -9.02 -8.62 -17.80
C ARG A 96 -7.96 -9.17 -16.87
N PHE A 97 -7.86 -8.60 -15.68
CA PHE A 97 -6.89 -9.06 -14.70
C PHE A 97 -7.50 -9.38 -13.34
N HIS A 98 -6.80 -10.25 -12.62
CA HIS A 98 -7.07 -10.62 -11.24
C HIS A 98 -5.82 -10.28 -10.41
N ALA A 99 -6.00 -9.53 -9.33
CA ALA A 99 -4.92 -9.20 -8.40
C ALA A 99 -5.12 -9.95 -7.07
N ASP A 100 -4.07 -10.59 -6.56
CA ASP A 100 -4.05 -11.06 -5.18
C ASP A 100 -3.73 -9.87 -4.25
N VAL A 101 -4.71 -9.51 -3.43
CA VAL A 101 -4.62 -8.39 -2.46
C VAL A 101 -4.39 -8.89 -1.03
N GLY A 102 -4.11 -10.17 -0.86
CA GLY A 102 -3.91 -10.81 0.43
C GLY A 102 -5.17 -10.85 1.31
N ALA A 103 -4.97 -11.16 2.58
CA ALA A 103 -6.07 -11.30 3.55
C ALA A 103 -6.72 -9.96 3.94
N TYR A 104 -5.98 -8.87 3.85
CA TYR A 104 -6.42 -7.52 4.20
C TYR A 104 -5.97 -6.54 3.12
N PRO A 105 -6.91 -5.95 2.34
CA PRO A 105 -6.56 -5.02 1.27
C PRO A 105 -6.22 -3.64 1.84
N SER A 106 -5.06 -3.51 2.50
CA SER A 106 -4.67 -2.29 3.23
C SER A 106 -4.52 -1.06 2.34
N GLU A 107 -4.19 -1.26 1.06
CA GLU A 107 -4.06 -0.22 0.03
C GLU A 107 -5.36 -0.05 -0.80
N GLY A 108 -6.40 -0.83 -0.49
CA GLY A 108 -7.65 -0.88 -1.25
C GLY A 108 -7.43 -1.12 -2.74
N ASP A 109 -8.24 -0.45 -3.57
CA ASP A 109 -8.21 -0.61 -5.03
C ASP A 109 -7.12 0.24 -5.71
N GLY A 110 -6.36 1.06 -4.97
CA GLY A 110 -5.42 2.04 -5.53
C GLY A 110 -4.39 1.42 -6.48
N LEU A 111 -3.92 0.21 -6.16
CA LEU A 111 -2.95 -0.52 -6.98
C LEU A 111 -3.57 -1.07 -8.27
N THR A 112 -4.76 -1.65 -8.19
CA THR A 112 -5.49 -2.12 -9.37
C THR A 112 -5.90 -0.97 -10.29
N LEU A 113 -6.24 0.20 -9.73
CA LEU A 113 -6.49 1.40 -10.50
C LEU A 113 -5.22 1.89 -11.22
N ASN A 114 -4.04 1.74 -10.61
CA ASN A 114 -2.79 2.04 -11.31
C ASN A 114 -2.59 1.10 -12.50
N THR A 115 -2.88 -0.19 -12.38
CA THR A 115 -2.86 -1.12 -13.53
C THR A 115 -3.76 -0.62 -14.66
N VAL A 116 -5.01 -0.26 -14.35
CA VAL A 116 -5.98 0.27 -15.33
C VAL A 116 -5.49 1.58 -15.97
N ASN A 117 -5.04 2.53 -15.15
CA ASN A 117 -4.63 3.86 -15.61
C ASN A 117 -3.41 3.82 -16.54
N HIS A 118 -2.54 2.83 -16.37
CA HIS A 118 -1.33 2.68 -17.17
C HIS A 118 -1.47 1.62 -18.28
N LEU A 119 -2.66 1.03 -18.47
CA LEU A 119 -2.88 -0.03 -19.45
C LEU A 119 -2.45 0.34 -20.88
N PRO A 120 -2.75 1.55 -21.42
CA PRO A 120 -2.28 1.93 -22.75
C PRO A 120 -0.77 2.20 -22.84
N GLY A 121 -0.09 2.36 -21.70
CA GLY A 121 1.32 2.75 -21.63
C GLY A 121 1.61 4.04 -22.42
N PRO A 122 2.76 4.15 -23.10
CA PRO A 122 3.10 5.31 -23.92
C PRO A 122 2.46 5.29 -25.33
N TYR A 123 1.55 4.34 -25.62
CA TYR A 123 1.01 4.13 -26.96
C TYR A 123 -0.32 4.83 -27.17
N ARG A 124 -0.59 5.23 -28.41
CA ARG A 124 -1.93 5.66 -28.80
C ARG A 124 -2.81 4.42 -29.00
N VAL A 125 -3.75 4.21 -28.08
CA VAL A 125 -4.74 3.12 -28.14
C VAL A 125 -6.13 3.74 -28.21
N PRO A 126 -6.78 3.79 -29.40
CA PRO A 126 -8.05 4.50 -29.56
C PRO A 126 -9.23 3.80 -28.86
N HIS A 127 -9.13 2.49 -28.64
CA HIS A 127 -10.15 1.70 -27.96
C HIS A 127 -9.48 0.79 -26.92
N TYR A 128 -9.77 0.99 -25.64
CA TYR A 128 -9.32 0.09 -24.60
C TYR A 128 -10.40 -0.11 -23.55
N ARG A 129 -10.37 -1.27 -22.91
CA ARG A 129 -11.19 -1.59 -21.74
C ARG A 129 -10.42 -2.51 -20.81
#